data_AF-A0A0C2X1R0-F1
#
_entry.id   AF-A0A0C2X1R0-F1
#
_cell.length_a   1.000
_cell.length_b   1.000
_cell.length_c   1.000
_cell.angle_alpha   90.00
_cell.angle_beta   90.00
_cell.angle_gamma   90.00
#
_symmetry.space_group_name_H-M   'P 1'
#
loop_
_entity.id
_entity.type
_entity.pdbx_description
1 polymer ?
#
loop_
_entity_poly.entity_id
_entity_poly.type
_entity_poly.pdbx_seq_one_letter_code
_entity_poly.pdbx_strand_id
1 'polypeptide(L)'
;MIEEGETEPPSQVSFVGGFRAKSGAIIYTLNSKEAANWLKKKDRLETFNEKFGDLAQTRPKLFNTIAYYVPTSYNDESEFARSGIEIDNDLIMHSLVHAKYIKAPHKRSKTQKSAHLILGFNTREGANEAIANRW
;
A
#
# COMPACT_ATOMS: atom_id res chain seq x y z
N MET A 1 -12.33 -10.23 -22.51
CA MET A 1 -12.94 -8.92 -22.83
C MET A 1 -12.36 -7.92 -21.84
N ILE A 2 -11.49 -7.02 -22.33
CA ILE A 2 -10.94 -5.93 -21.52
C ILE A 2 -11.99 -4.83 -21.59
N GLU A 3 -12.61 -4.48 -20.46
CA GLU A 3 -13.40 -3.25 -20.40
C GLU A 3 -12.45 -2.08 -20.65
N GLU A 4 -12.56 -1.47 -21.83
CA GLU A 4 -11.97 -0.16 -22.14
C GLU A 4 -12.62 0.89 -21.21
N GLY A 5 -12.11 0.98 -19.98
CA GLY A 5 -12.65 1.91 -19.00
C GLY A 5 -12.35 3.35 -19.39
N GLU A 6 -13.34 4.03 -19.99
CA GLU A 6 -13.46 5.48 -20.22
C GLU A 6 -12.13 6.22 -20.37
N THR A 7 -11.72 6.42 -21.63
CA THR A 7 -10.53 7.16 -22.05
C THR A 7 -10.57 8.64 -21.68
N GLU A 8 -11.75 9.23 -21.53
CA GLU A 8 -11.90 10.65 -21.23
C GLU A 8 -11.78 10.94 -19.73
N PRO A 9 -11.09 12.04 -19.34
CA PRO A 9 -11.12 12.51 -17.96
C PRO A 9 -12.55 12.82 -17.54
N PRO A 10 -12.95 12.52 -16.29
CA PRO A 10 -14.24 12.96 -15.77
C PRO A 10 -14.37 14.48 -15.93
N SER A 11 -15.59 14.98 -16.12
CA SER A 11 -15.85 16.38 -16.48
C SER A 11 -15.08 17.34 -15.57
N GLN A 12 -14.09 18.00 -16.16
CA GLN A 12 -13.12 18.91 -15.54
C GLN A 12 -12.23 18.25 -14.46
N VAL A 13 -11.10 17.67 -14.86
CA VAL A 13 -10.01 17.29 -13.93
C VAL A 13 -9.15 18.52 -13.64
N SER A 14 -8.98 18.88 -12.37
CA SER A 14 -8.05 19.93 -11.96
C SER A 14 -7.28 19.56 -10.69
N PHE A 15 -6.03 20.01 -10.64
CA PHE A 15 -5.20 19.94 -9.44
C PHE A 15 -5.54 21.12 -8.54
N VAL A 16 -6.07 20.85 -7.35
CA VAL A 16 -6.40 21.88 -6.35
C VAL A 16 -5.23 22.15 -5.40
N GLY A 17 -4.21 21.28 -5.37
CA GLY A 17 -3.02 21.53 -4.59
C GLY A 17 -1.94 20.46 -4.72
N GLY A 18 -0.75 20.79 -4.22
CA GLY A 18 0.39 19.89 -4.09
C GLY A 18 1.07 20.10 -2.74
N PHE A 19 1.39 19.00 -2.05
CA PHE A 19 2.08 19.03 -0.76
C PHE A 19 3.30 18.12 -0.80
N ARG A 20 4.46 18.62 -0.36
CA ARG A 20 5.67 17.82 -0.21
C ARG A 20 5.76 17.26 1.21
N ALA A 21 5.71 15.94 1.33
CA ALA A 21 5.89 15.25 2.60
C ALA A 21 7.37 15.25 3.03
N LYS A 22 7.61 15.03 4.34
CA LYS A 22 8.98 14.92 4.91
C LYS A 22 9.81 13.80 4.27
N SER A 23 9.16 12.77 3.74
CA SER A 23 9.79 11.67 2.99
C SER A 23 10.28 12.10 1.59
N GLY A 24 9.99 13.31 1.15
CA GLY A 24 10.25 13.77 -0.22
C GLY A 24 9.13 13.43 -1.21
N ALA A 25 8.14 12.64 -0.81
CA ALA A 25 6.98 12.34 -1.65
C ALA A 25 6.15 13.60 -1.93
N ILE A 26 5.64 13.73 -3.15
CA ILE A 26 4.71 14.79 -3.56
C ILE A 26 3.30 14.20 -3.56
N ILE A 27 2.40 14.85 -2.84
CA ILE A 27 0.99 14.49 -2.75
C ILE A 27 0.20 15.53 -3.54
N TYR A 28 -0.44 15.09 -4.61
CA TYR A 28 -1.36 15.92 -5.40
C TYR A 28 -2.80 15.70 -4.93
N THR A 29 -3.53 16.80 -4.74
CA THR A 29 -4.96 16.78 -4.47
C THR A 29 -5.69 17.20 -5.73
N LEU A 30 -6.63 16.36 -6.17
CA LEU A 30 -7.49 16.62 -7.32
C LEU A 30 -8.87 17.08 -6.84
N ASN A 31 -9.61 17.77 -7.70
CA ASN A 31 -10.92 18.36 -7.41
C ASN A 31 -12.04 17.35 -7.11
N SER A 32 -11.86 16.08 -7.47
CA SER A 32 -12.85 15.03 -7.18
C SER A 32 -12.21 13.66 -6.95
N LYS A 33 -12.97 12.76 -6.33
CA LYS A 33 -12.56 11.37 -6.10
C LYS A 33 -12.45 10.63 -7.44
N GLU A 34 -13.36 10.91 -8.36
CA GLU A 34 -13.42 10.36 -9.70
C GLU A 34 -12.17 10.74 -10.49
N ALA A 35 -11.76 12.02 -10.44
CA ALA A 35 -10.53 12.50 -11.06
C ALA A 35 -9.28 11.81 -10.49
N ALA A 36 -9.22 11.67 -9.15
CA ALA A 36 -8.13 10.95 -8.49
C ALA A 36 -8.08 9.47 -8.88
N ASN A 37 -9.23 8.79 -8.98
CA ASN A 37 -9.31 7.39 -9.38
C ASN A 37 -8.96 7.21 -10.87
N TRP A 38 -9.39 8.15 -11.72
CA TRP A 38 -9.04 8.19 -13.14
C TRP A 38 -7.52 8.27 -13.32
N LEU A 39 -6.84 9.18 -12.61
CA LEU A 39 -5.38 9.34 -12.72
C LEU A 39 -4.58 8.15 -12.14
N LYS A 40 -5.14 7.44 -11.15
CA LYS A 40 -4.49 6.30 -10.50
C LYS A 40 -4.43 5.03 -11.35
N LYS A 41 -5.14 4.96 -12.49
CA LYS A 41 -5.02 3.80 -13.38
C LYS A 41 -3.58 3.69 -13.90
N LYS A 42 -3.06 2.47 -14.00
CA LYS A 42 -1.63 2.19 -14.20
C LYS A 42 -1.06 2.90 -15.44
N ASP A 43 -1.75 2.77 -16.57
CA ASP A 43 -1.45 3.40 -17.86
C ASP A 43 -1.31 4.94 -17.76
N ARG A 44 -2.27 5.58 -17.09
CA ARG A 44 -2.32 7.05 -16.96
C ARG A 44 -1.29 7.54 -15.96
N LEU A 45 -1.10 6.79 -14.88
CA LEU A 45 -0.15 7.13 -13.84
C LEU A 45 1.28 7.01 -14.36
N GLU A 46 1.58 5.98 -15.15
CA GLU A 46 2.86 5.82 -15.86
C GLU A 46 3.10 7.02 -16.79
N THR A 47 2.16 7.32 -17.68
CA THR A 47 2.23 8.48 -18.58
C THR A 47 2.40 9.81 -17.84
N PHE A 48 1.71 9.97 -16.70
CA PHE A 48 1.84 11.16 -15.85
C PHE A 48 3.24 11.26 -15.23
N ASN A 49 3.80 10.15 -14.72
CA ASN A 49 5.12 10.12 -14.11
C ASN A 49 6.26 10.39 -15.09
N GLU A 50 6.15 9.94 -16.34
CA GLU A 50 7.15 10.19 -17.39
C GLU A 50 7.46 11.68 -17.55
N LYS A 51 6.49 12.57 -17.27
CA LYS A 51 6.68 14.03 -17.36
C LYS A 51 7.51 14.63 -16.22
N PHE A 52 7.77 13.88 -15.15
CA PHE A 52 8.55 14.33 -13.99
C PHE A 52 9.98 13.75 -13.94
N GLY A 53 10.38 12.98 -14.97
CA GLY A 53 11.72 12.43 -15.17
C GLY A 53 11.88 10.98 -14.67
N ASP A 54 12.97 10.33 -15.09
CA ASP A 54 13.21 8.89 -14.90
C ASP A 54 13.26 8.41 -13.43
N LEU A 55 13.45 9.34 -12.49
CA LEU A 55 13.48 9.03 -11.05
C LEU A 55 12.11 9.15 -10.36
N ALA A 56 11.09 9.63 -11.07
CA ALA A 56 9.74 9.78 -10.53
C ALA A 56 9.07 8.41 -10.39
N GLN A 57 9.10 7.86 -9.17
CA GLN A 57 8.37 6.63 -8.83
C GLN A 57 7.04 6.97 -8.17
N THR A 58 5.94 6.50 -8.74
CA THR A 58 4.68 6.44 -7.99
C THR A 58 4.55 5.12 -7.26
N ARG A 59 4.18 5.21 -5.98
CA ARG A 59 3.80 4.04 -5.17
C ARG A 59 2.30 4.08 -4.93
N PRO A 60 1.57 2.97 -5.15
CA PRO A 60 0.18 2.89 -4.76
C PRO A 60 0.07 3.16 -3.26
N LYS A 61 -0.95 3.91 -2.86
CA LYS A 61 -1.24 4.12 -1.44
C LYS A 61 -1.67 2.78 -0.85
N LEU A 62 -0.93 2.32 0.15
CA LEU A 62 -1.29 1.15 0.92
C LEU A 62 -2.11 1.55 2.14
N PHE A 63 -3.02 0.66 2.54
CA PHE A 63 -3.80 0.76 3.76
C PHE A 63 -3.08 -0.04 4.83
N ASN A 64 -2.46 0.65 5.78
CA ASN A 64 -1.58 0.01 6.74
C ASN A 64 -2.34 -0.41 8.00
N THR A 65 -2.08 -1.62 8.50
CA THR A 65 -2.54 -2.12 9.80
C THR A 65 -1.34 -2.67 10.59
N ILE A 66 -1.55 -3.04 11.86
CA ILE A 66 -0.49 -3.53 12.75
C ILE A 66 -0.78 -4.98 13.15
N ALA A 67 0.21 -5.85 12.95
CA ALA A 67 0.27 -7.20 13.53
C ALA A 67 0.89 -7.15 14.91
N TYR A 68 0.24 -7.70 15.93
CA TYR A 68 0.85 -7.83 17.24
C TYR A 68 1.55 -9.19 17.43
N TYR A 69 2.59 -9.19 18.28
CA TYR A 69 3.26 -10.40 18.77
C TYR A 69 3.75 -11.44 17.74
N VAL A 70 4.14 -11.00 16.54
CA VAL A 70 4.69 -11.89 15.50
C VAL A 70 6.07 -12.42 15.92
N PRO A 71 6.34 -13.75 15.85
CA PRO A 71 7.63 -14.32 16.20
C PRO A 71 8.78 -13.67 15.44
N THR A 72 9.92 -13.40 16.07
CA THR A 72 11.09 -12.80 15.40
C THR A 72 11.76 -13.72 14.37
N SER A 73 11.34 -14.98 14.31
CA SER A 73 11.75 -15.97 13.30
C SER A 73 10.98 -15.86 11.98
N TYR A 74 9.90 -15.06 11.93
CA TYR A 74 9.17 -14.81 10.69
C TYR A 74 10.07 -14.06 9.68
N ASN A 75 10.07 -14.52 8.43
CA ASN A 75 10.83 -13.90 7.35
C ASN A 75 9.95 -12.89 6.61
N ASP A 76 10.17 -11.60 6.88
CA ASP A 76 9.39 -10.48 6.37
C ASP A 76 9.77 -10.05 4.93
N GLU A 77 10.71 -10.76 4.31
CA GLU A 77 11.03 -10.68 2.87
C GLU A 77 10.43 -11.85 2.06
N SER A 78 9.91 -12.88 2.73
CA SER A 78 9.39 -14.08 2.06
C SER A 78 7.95 -13.90 1.60
N GLU A 79 7.72 -14.01 0.30
CA GLU A 79 6.37 -14.06 -0.27
C GLU A 79 5.57 -15.25 0.27
N PHE A 80 6.19 -16.42 0.39
CA PHE A 80 5.55 -17.60 0.98
C PHE A 80 5.07 -17.34 2.41
N ALA A 81 5.91 -16.74 3.25
CA ALA A 81 5.53 -16.40 4.62
C ALA A 81 4.41 -15.35 4.67
N ARG A 82 4.40 -14.40 3.73
CA ARG A 82 3.32 -13.41 3.59
C ARG A 82 1.99 -14.05 3.17
N SER A 83 2.00 -14.96 2.20
CA SER A 83 0.81 -15.72 1.82
C SER A 83 0.30 -16.62 2.95
N GLY A 84 1.20 -17.14 3.80
CA GLY A 84 0.82 -17.83 5.03
C GLY A 84 -0.04 -16.96 5.95
N ILE A 85 0.32 -15.68 6.14
CA ILE A 85 -0.51 -14.75 6.93
C ILE A 85 -1.90 -14.60 6.31
N GLU A 86 -1.99 -14.47 4.99
CA GLU A 86 -3.29 -14.33 4.32
C GLU A 86 -4.16 -15.56 4.52
N ILE A 87 -3.60 -16.76 4.35
CA ILE A 87 -4.32 -18.04 4.50
C ILE A 87 -4.72 -18.28 5.96
N ASP A 88 -3.78 -18.12 6.89
CA ASP A 88 -3.98 -18.47 8.31
C ASP A 88 -4.99 -17.54 9.02
N ASN A 89 -5.26 -16.36 8.44
CA ASN A 89 -6.15 -15.35 9.02
C ASN A 89 -7.38 -15.04 8.15
N ASP A 90 -7.66 -15.91 7.17
CA ASP A 90 -8.78 -15.79 6.23
C ASP A 90 -8.85 -14.40 5.56
N LEU A 91 -7.68 -13.85 5.19
CA LEU A 91 -7.61 -12.57 4.49
C LEU A 91 -7.80 -12.78 2.99
N ILE A 92 -8.25 -11.73 2.31
CA ILE A 92 -8.28 -11.71 0.84
C ILE A 92 -6.88 -12.00 0.30
N MET A 93 -6.78 -13.10 -0.45
CA MET A 93 -5.54 -13.53 -1.08
C MET A 93 -4.99 -12.46 -2.02
N HIS A 94 -3.68 -12.21 -1.95
CA HIS A 94 -2.97 -11.16 -2.68
C HIS A 94 -3.36 -9.71 -2.32
N SER A 95 -4.14 -9.49 -1.26
CA SER A 95 -4.43 -8.14 -0.77
C SER A 95 -3.26 -7.56 0.03
N LEU A 96 -2.44 -8.41 0.66
CA LEU A 96 -1.30 -8.03 1.48
C LEU A 96 -0.05 -7.83 0.60
N VAL A 97 0.33 -6.57 0.39
CA VAL A 97 1.48 -6.20 -0.45
C VAL A 97 2.80 -6.39 0.31
N HIS A 98 2.83 -6.05 1.59
CA HIS A 98 3.98 -6.30 2.44
C HIS A 98 3.59 -6.51 3.89
N ALA A 99 4.46 -7.21 4.61
CA ALA A 99 4.40 -7.39 6.04
C ALA A 99 5.83 -7.13 6.55
N LYS A 100 6.09 -6.02 7.24
CA LYS A 100 7.44 -5.59 7.62
C LYS A 100 7.55 -5.33 9.10
N TYR A 101 8.64 -5.72 9.74
CA TYR A 101 8.84 -5.37 11.14
C TYR A 101 8.96 -3.86 11.35
N ILE A 102 8.21 -3.34 12.32
CA ILE A 102 8.32 -1.94 12.76
C ILE A 102 9.70 -1.68 13.35
N LYS A 103 10.22 -2.66 14.09
CA LYS A 103 11.51 -2.57 14.78
C LYS A 103 12.56 -3.40 14.05
N ALA A 104 13.58 -2.73 13.53
CA ALA A 104 14.73 -3.37 12.90
C ALA A 104 15.43 -4.37 13.86
N PRO A 105 16.02 -5.46 13.35
CA PRO A 105 16.64 -6.50 14.19
C PRO A 105 17.64 -5.97 15.22
N HIS A 106 18.51 -5.03 14.83
CA HIS A 106 19.52 -4.44 15.72
C HIS A 106 18.96 -3.55 16.85
N LYS A 107 17.67 -3.18 16.79
CA LYS A 107 16.99 -2.40 17.85
C LYS A 107 16.18 -3.29 18.80
N ARG A 108 16.12 -4.61 18.57
CA ARG A 108 15.41 -5.56 19.41
C ARG A 108 16.28 -5.97 20.60
N SER A 109 15.65 -6.31 21.73
CA SER A 109 16.40 -6.95 22.83
C SER A 109 16.88 -8.34 22.37
N LYS A 110 18.05 -8.78 22.86
CA LYS A 110 18.58 -10.13 22.59
C LYS A 110 17.62 -11.24 23.04
N THR A 111 16.77 -10.97 24.03
CA THR A 111 15.80 -11.93 24.59
C THR A 111 14.40 -11.80 23.99
N GLN A 112 14.18 -10.84 23.08
CA GLN A 112 12.87 -10.58 22.50
C GLN A 112 12.48 -11.70 21.52
N LYS A 113 11.38 -12.42 21.81
CA LYS A 113 10.88 -13.54 20.99
C LYS A 113 9.84 -13.13 19.94
N SER A 114 9.19 -11.99 20.14
CA SER A 114 8.15 -11.48 19.24
C SER A 114 8.29 -9.97 19.01
N ALA A 115 7.79 -9.48 17.89
CA ALA A 115 7.77 -8.08 17.51
C ALA A 115 6.49 -7.75 16.73
N HIS A 116 6.32 -6.49 16.35
CA HIS A 116 5.15 -6.03 15.59
C HIS A 116 5.49 -5.83 14.12
N LEU A 117 4.55 -6.18 13.25
CA LEU A 117 4.63 -5.87 11.82
C LEU A 117 3.72 -4.70 11.48
N ILE A 118 4.14 -3.89 10.51
CA ILE A 118 3.22 -3.12 9.67
C ILE A 118 2.83 -4.02 8.51
N LEU A 119 1.53 -4.24 8.36
CA LEU A 119 0.93 -4.86 7.17
C LEU A 119 0.47 -3.75 6.23
N GLY A 120 0.78 -3.85 4.94
CA GLY A 120 0.34 -2.91 3.92
C GLY A 120 -0.58 -3.57 2.91
N PHE A 121 -1.87 -3.20 2.91
CA PHE A 121 -2.88 -3.73 2.01
C PHE A 121 -3.07 -2.84 0.78
N ASN A 122 -3.36 -3.44 -0.37
CA ASN A 122 -3.67 -2.70 -1.62
C ASN A 122 -5.13 -2.20 -1.68
N THR A 123 -6.03 -2.75 -0.88
CA THR A 123 -7.44 -2.36 -0.80
C THR A 123 -7.80 -1.91 0.62
N ARG A 124 -8.85 -1.07 0.71
CA ARG A 124 -9.39 -0.67 2.02
C ARG A 124 -10.11 -1.84 2.66
N GLU A 125 -10.79 -2.63 1.84
CA GLU A 125 -11.60 -3.77 2.22
C GLU A 125 -10.74 -4.83 2.90
N GLY A 126 -9.59 -5.20 2.31
CA GLY A 126 -8.65 -6.15 2.92
C GLY A 126 -8.05 -5.64 4.24
N ALA A 127 -7.74 -4.35 4.34
CA ALA A 127 -7.29 -3.77 5.61
C ALA A 127 -8.38 -3.81 6.69
N ASN A 128 -9.63 -3.52 6.33
CA ASN A 128 -10.75 -3.52 7.26
C ASN A 128 -11.06 -4.94 7.75
N GLU A 129 -11.00 -5.94 6.88
CA GLU A 129 -11.18 -7.35 7.24
C GLU A 129 -10.11 -7.81 8.22
N ALA A 130 -8.85 -7.47 7.95
CA ALA A 130 -7.76 -7.73 8.89
C ALA A 130 -8.02 -7.09 10.26
N ILE A 131 -8.55 -5.86 10.32
CA ILE A 131 -8.90 -5.22 11.61
C ILE A 131 -10.08 -5.93 12.30
N ALA A 132 -11.09 -6.34 11.53
CA ALA A 132 -12.30 -6.97 12.04
C ALA A 132 -12.02 -8.36 12.65
N ASN A 133 -11.10 -9.12 12.06
CA ASN A 133 -10.77 -10.49 12.48
C ASN A 133 -10.00 -10.55 13.83
N ARG A 134 -9.50 -9.42 14.36
CA ARG A 134 -8.84 -9.29 15.69
C ARG A 134 -7.80 -10.40 16.01
N TRP A 135 -6.85 -10.56 15.11
CA TRP A 135 -5.70 -11.46 15.22
C TRP A 135 -4.56 -10.85 16.05
#